data_AF-A0A367YM96-F1
#
_entry.id   AF-A0A367YM96-F1
#
_cell.length_a   1.000
_cell.length_b   1.000
_cell.length_c   1.000
_cell.angle_alpha   90.00
_cell.angle_beta   90.00
_cell.angle_gamma   90.00
#
_symmetry.space_group_name_H-M   'P 1'
#
loop_
_entity.id
_entity.type
_entity.pdbx_description
1 polymer ?
#
loop_
_entity_poly.entity_id
_entity_poly.type
_entity_poly.pdbx_seq_one_letter_code
_entity_poly.pdbx_strand_id
1 'polypeptide(L)'
;MTSRLRKFDKSILSQTTEYDDNARIDTQDQTELIDRLSASNREAFRRYTRYLTGFYVFQICLISGIQLARQSRDVTDLLLTLCVLLNLISVNYAEFKKVIRVMCVLVSVQLTGIGVLLKRNDVVLLCVVPWFNTITPYVFNYWFTSMDELVSQLNKLKYEYKNV
;
A
#
# COMPACT_ATOMS: atom_id res chain seq x y z
N MET A 1 -27.83 30.54 -3.11
CA MET A 1 -27.38 29.56 -2.09
C MET A 1 -25.94 29.19 -2.37
N THR A 2 -24.98 29.73 -1.62
CA THR A 2 -23.55 29.36 -1.75
C THR A 2 -23.32 27.98 -1.15
N SER A 3 -22.81 27.05 -1.98
CA SER A 3 -22.51 25.65 -1.65
C SER A 3 -21.68 25.53 -0.35
N ARG A 4 -22.01 24.54 0.48
CA ARG A 4 -21.34 24.27 1.76
C ARG A 4 -19.83 24.00 1.58
N LEU A 5 -19.41 23.47 0.43
CA LEU A 5 -17.99 23.34 0.08
C LEU A 5 -17.28 24.70 0.09
N ARG A 6 -17.91 25.73 -0.49
CA ARG A 6 -17.35 27.08 -0.59
C ARG A 6 -17.21 27.77 0.77
N LYS A 7 -18.00 27.37 1.77
CA LYS A 7 -17.85 27.84 3.15
C LYS A 7 -16.74 27.10 3.89
N PHE A 8 -16.57 25.81 3.61
CA PHE A 8 -15.53 24.98 4.22
C PHE A 8 -14.13 25.38 3.73
N ASP A 9 -13.95 25.57 2.41
CA ASP A 9 -12.72 26.12 1.83
C ASP A 9 -12.39 27.49 2.39
N LYS A 10 -13.40 28.37 2.51
CA LYS A 10 -13.20 29.73 3.05
C LYS A 10 -12.81 29.71 4.53
N SER A 11 -13.29 28.74 5.30
CA SER A 11 -12.94 28.60 6.72
C SER A 11 -11.52 28.06 6.93
N ILE A 12 -11.03 27.20 6.03
CA ILE A 12 -9.65 26.70 6.07
C ILE A 12 -8.68 27.76 5.53
N LEU A 13 -9.05 28.50 4.48
CA LEU A 13 -8.22 29.56 3.90
C LEU A 13 -8.05 30.80 4.79
N SER A 14 -9.06 31.15 5.59
CA SER A 14 -9.02 32.37 6.42
C SER A 14 -8.17 32.24 7.68
N GLN A 15 -7.76 31.03 8.06
CA GLN A 15 -6.92 30.81 9.24
C GLN A 15 -5.42 30.82 8.95
N THR A 16 -4.97 30.69 7.69
CA THR A 16 -3.56 30.43 7.39
C THR A 16 -2.76 31.60 6.85
N THR A 17 -3.33 32.60 6.17
CA THR A 17 -2.54 33.76 5.70
C THR A 17 -3.43 34.88 5.15
N GLU A 18 -3.03 36.14 5.38
CA GLU A 18 -3.42 37.28 4.53
C GLU A 18 -3.22 36.88 3.06
N TYR A 19 -4.32 36.72 2.31
CA TYR A 19 -4.29 36.35 0.90
C TYR A 19 -4.91 37.46 0.06
N ASP A 20 -4.13 37.98 -0.87
CA ASP A 20 -4.54 38.87 -1.95
C ASP A 20 -5.44 38.10 -2.92
N ASP A 21 -6.72 38.48 -2.99
CA ASP A 21 -7.78 37.86 -3.82
C ASP A 21 -7.47 37.86 -5.33
N ASN A 22 -6.38 38.52 -5.77
CA ASN A 22 -5.96 38.61 -7.18
C ASN A 22 -4.82 37.67 -7.60
N ALA A 23 -4.26 36.87 -6.69
CA ALA A 23 -3.24 35.88 -7.05
C ALA A 23 -3.90 34.67 -7.73
N ARG A 24 -4.29 34.82 -9.00
CA ARG A 24 -4.49 33.70 -9.94
C ARG A 24 -3.23 32.85 -9.86
N ILE A 25 -3.34 31.64 -9.29
CA ILE A 25 -2.27 30.64 -9.34
C ILE A 25 -1.90 30.47 -10.82
N ASP A 26 -0.68 30.85 -11.18
CA ASP A 26 -0.22 30.75 -12.56
C ASP A 26 -0.28 29.27 -12.97
N THR A 27 -0.59 29.02 -14.24
CA THR A 27 -0.51 27.69 -14.85
C THR A 27 0.82 27.00 -14.55
N GLN A 28 1.89 27.79 -14.36
CA GLN A 28 3.21 27.34 -13.93
C GLN A 28 3.21 26.80 -12.49
N ASP A 29 2.61 27.52 -11.53
CA ASP A 29 2.48 27.07 -10.13
C ASP A 29 1.62 25.80 -10.00
N GLN A 30 0.55 25.69 -10.80
CA GLN A 30 -0.25 24.46 -10.86
C GLN A 30 0.55 23.27 -11.41
N THR A 31 1.43 23.51 -12.37
CA THR A 31 2.33 22.47 -12.91
C THR A 31 3.30 22.01 -11.84
N GLU A 32 3.93 22.95 -11.15
CA GLU A 32 4.91 22.65 -10.12
C GLU A 32 4.30 21.88 -8.95
N LEU A 33 3.08 22.24 -8.53
CA LEU A 33 2.36 21.50 -7.48
C LEU A 33 2.03 20.06 -7.89
N ILE A 34 1.56 19.84 -9.12
CA ILE A 34 1.25 18.50 -9.65
C ILE A 34 2.52 17.65 -9.76
N ASP A 35 3.62 18.22 -10.25
CA ASP A 35 4.89 17.54 -10.38
C ASP A 35 5.48 17.18 -9.01
N ARG A 36 5.42 18.11 -8.04
CA ARG A 36 5.80 17.83 -6.64
C ARG A 36 4.94 16.72 -6.03
N LEU A 37 3.63 16.71 -6.29
CA LEU A 37 2.72 15.69 -5.78
C LEU A 37 3.02 14.31 -6.38
N SER A 38 3.25 14.23 -7.69
CA SER A 38 3.63 12.98 -8.37
C SER A 38 5.00 12.47 -7.89
N ALA A 39 5.99 13.36 -7.77
CA ALA A 39 7.32 13.02 -7.28
C ALA A 39 7.27 12.51 -5.84
N SER A 40 6.54 13.21 -4.96
CA SER A 40 6.33 12.80 -3.57
C SER A 40 5.63 11.45 -3.48
N ASN A 41 4.60 11.21 -4.29
CA ASN A 41 3.89 9.92 -4.31
C ASN A 41 4.83 8.77 -4.72
N ARG A 42 5.62 8.95 -5.79
CA ARG A 42 6.60 7.95 -6.26
C ARG A 42 7.71 7.68 -5.24
N GLU A 43 8.15 8.71 -4.52
CA GLU A 43 9.14 8.54 -3.47
C GLU A 43 8.57 7.79 -2.27
N ALA A 44 7.35 8.15 -1.84
CA ALA A 44 6.63 7.46 -0.78
C ALA A 44 6.45 5.98 -1.12
N PHE A 45 6.00 5.66 -2.34
CA PHE A 45 5.86 4.29 -2.80
C PHE A 45 7.18 3.51 -2.73
N ARG A 46 8.28 4.08 -3.23
CA ARG A 46 9.61 3.46 -3.13
C ARG A 46 10.07 3.26 -1.68
N ARG A 47 9.69 4.16 -0.77
CA ARG A 47 10.02 4.05 0.66
C ARG A 47 9.21 2.94 1.32
N TYR A 48 7.91 2.86 1.05
CA TYR A 48 7.03 1.80 1.55
C TYR A 48 7.42 0.41 1.03
N THR A 49 7.76 0.29 -0.26
CA THR A 49 8.25 -0.99 -0.83
C THR A 49 9.51 -1.46 -0.10
N ARG A 50 10.45 -0.55 0.22
CA ARG A 50 11.64 -0.90 1.01
C ARG A 50 11.30 -1.36 2.43
N TYR A 51 10.36 -0.70 3.10
CA TYR A 51 9.91 -1.13 4.43
C TYR A 51 9.22 -2.50 4.41
N LEU A 52 8.35 -2.76 3.43
CA LEU A 52 7.71 -4.06 3.26
C LEU A 52 8.74 -5.17 2.98
N THR A 53 9.72 -4.89 2.13
CA THR A 53 10.83 -5.81 1.87
C THR A 53 11.59 -6.13 3.15
N GLY A 54 11.99 -5.11 3.92
CA GLY A 54 12.66 -5.31 5.21
C GLY A 54 11.82 -6.09 6.21
N PHE A 55 10.52 -5.80 6.29
CA PHE A 55 9.57 -6.50 7.14
C PHE A 55 9.46 -7.99 6.82
N TYR A 56 9.35 -8.36 5.53
CA TYR A 56 9.28 -9.77 5.13
C TYR A 56 10.60 -10.50 5.34
N VAL A 57 11.74 -9.86 5.08
CA VAL A 57 13.06 -10.45 5.39
C VAL A 57 13.17 -10.73 6.89
N PHE A 58 12.78 -9.77 7.72
CA PHE A 58 12.76 -9.94 9.17
C PHE A 58 11.84 -11.10 9.62
N GLN A 59 10.63 -11.21 9.05
CA GLN A 59 9.73 -12.33 9.32
C GLN A 59 10.35 -13.69 8.96
N ILE A 60 11.03 -13.80 7.82
CA ILE A 60 11.71 -15.03 7.42
C ILE A 60 12.78 -15.40 8.46
N CYS A 61 13.63 -14.45 8.87
CA CYS A 61 14.63 -14.68 9.90
C CYS A 61 14.01 -15.16 11.22
N LEU A 62 12.88 -14.57 11.61
CA LEU A 62 12.17 -14.92 12.84
C LEU A 62 11.60 -16.35 12.75
N ILE A 63 10.91 -16.70 11.66
CA ILE A 63 10.35 -18.05 11.46
C ILE A 63 11.47 -19.09 11.41
N SER A 64 12.56 -18.83 10.68
CA SER A 64 13.72 -19.72 10.65
C SER A 64 14.36 -19.88 12.03
N GLY A 65 14.45 -18.82 12.83
CA GLY A 65 14.94 -18.88 14.21
C GLY A 65 14.08 -19.79 15.10
N ILE A 66 12.75 -19.67 14.98
CA ILE A 66 11.81 -20.54 15.71
C ILE A 66 11.94 -22.00 15.27
N GLN A 67 12.05 -22.26 13.97
CA GLN A 67 12.24 -23.62 13.44
C GLN A 67 13.50 -24.28 13.99
N LEU A 68 14.62 -23.53 14.03
CA LEU A 68 15.88 -24.01 14.58
C LEU A 68 15.76 -24.31 16.08
N ALA A 69 15.10 -23.43 16.84
CA ALA A 69 14.92 -23.60 18.28
C ALA A 69 14.02 -24.80 18.64
N ARG A 70 12.99 -25.08 17.83
CA ARG A 70 12.07 -26.21 18.04
C ARG A 70 12.62 -27.55 17.54
N GLN A 71 13.69 -27.54 16.73
CA GLN A 71 14.28 -28.73 16.10
C GLN A 71 13.26 -29.60 15.32
N SER A 72 12.08 -29.03 15.01
CA SER A 72 10.97 -29.70 14.34
C SER A 72 10.90 -29.25 12.88
N ARG A 73 10.92 -30.20 11.95
CA ARG A 73 10.63 -29.93 10.53
C ARG A 73 9.14 -30.03 10.27
N ASP A 74 8.40 -29.09 10.85
CA ASP A 74 6.96 -29.03 10.63
C ASP A 74 6.67 -28.48 9.22
N VAL A 75 5.85 -29.20 8.47
CA VAL A 75 5.39 -28.78 7.12
C VAL A 75 4.68 -27.43 7.21
N THR A 76 4.04 -27.14 8.33
CA THR A 76 3.35 -25.86 8.58
C THR A 76 4.32 -24.68 8.55
N ASP A 77 5.49 -24.83 9.18
CA ASP A 77 6.46 -23.73 9.28
C ASP A 77 7.13 -23.49 7.90
N LEU A 78 7.34 -24.56 7.13
CA LEU A 78 7.80 -24.47 5.74
C LEU A 78 6.77 -23.75 4.86
N LEU A 79 5.48 -24.09 5.00
CA LEU A 79 4.39 -23.46 4.25
C LEU A 79 4.23 -21.98 4.61
N LEU A 80 4.40 -21.64 5.90
CA LEU A 80 4.39 -20.25 6.37
C LEU A 80 5.59 -19.48 5.80
N THR A 81 6.77 -20.09 5.78
CA THR A 81 7.99 -19.49 5.19
C THR A 81 7.80 -19.23 3.69
N LEU A 82 7.22 -20.21 2.97
CA LEU A 82 6.87 -20.08 1.56
C LEU A 82 5.88 -18.94 1.31
N CYS A 83 4.86 -18.80 2.17
CA CYS A 83 3.90 -17.70 2.10
C CYS A 83 4.59 -16.33 2.20
N VAL A 84 5.51 -16.16 3.16
CA VAL A 84 6.26 -14.90 3.34
C VAL A 84 7.18 -14.64 2.14
N LEU A 85 7.85 -15.68 1.63
CA LEU A 85 8.70 -15.57 0.43
C LEU A 85 7.90 -15.15 -0.81
N LEU A 86 6.74 -15.74 -1.04
CA LEU A 86 5.87 -15.34 -2.16
C LEU A 86 5.42 -13.88 -2.04
N ASN A 87 5.11 -13.41 -0.84
CA ASN A 87 4.77 -12.01 -0.60
C ASN A 87 5.97 -11.06 -0.82
N LEU A 88 7.17 -11.47 -0.40
CA LEU A 88 8.40 -10.74 -0.68
C LEU A 88 8.66 -10.60 -2.19
N ILE A 89 8.51 -11.69 -2.95
CA ILE A 89 8.66 -11.67 -4.40
C ILE A 89 7.57 -10.79 -5.01
N SER A 90 6.31 -10.90 -4.54
CA SER A 90 5.19 -10.09 -5.04
C SER A 90 5.39 -8.58 -4.87
N VAL A 91 6.12 -8.15 -3.83
CA VAL A 91 6.40 -6.73 -3.58
C VAL A 91 7.53 -6.22 -4.47
N ASN A 92 8.54 -7.05 -4.76
CA ASN A 92 9.74 -6.60 -5.47
C ASN A 92 9.68 -6.83 -6.99
N TYR A 93 8.91 -7.82 -7.47
CA TYR A 93 8.87 -8.21 -8.88
C TYR A 93 7.49 -7.97 -9.49
N ALA A 94 7.40 -6.99 -10.39
CA ALA A 94 6.15 -6.61 -11.06
C ALA A 94 5.73 -7.58 -12.17
N GLU A 95 6.68 -8.27 -12.80
CA GLU A 95 6.45 -9.08 -14.01
C GLU A 95 5.50 -10.27 -13.78
N PHE A 96 5.48 -10.83 -12.57
CA PHE A 96 4.67 -12.02 -12.24
C PHE A 96 3.53 -11.73 -11.25
N LYS A 97 3.16 -10.46 -11.08
CA LYS A 97 2.26 -9.97 -10.01
C LYS A 97 0.89 -10.67 -9.96
N LYS A 98 0.36 -11.15 -11.09
CA LYS A 98 -0.93 -11.90 -11.11
C LYS A 98 -0.77 -13.35 -10.63
N VAL A 99 0.19 -14.08 -11.15
CA VAL A 99 0.41 -15.51 -10.82
C VAL A 99 0.83 -15.66 -9.37
N ILE A 100 1.81 -14.86 -8.92
CA ILE A 100 2.30 -14.90 -7.54
C ILE A 100 1.17 -14.57 -6.56
N ARG A 101 0.28 -13.63 -6.91
CA ARG A 101 -0.88 -13.30 -6.08
C ARG A 101 -1.83 -14.48 -5.91
N VAL A 102 -2.14 -15.20 -6.99
CA VAL A 102 -2.97 -16.41 -6.91
C VAL A 102 -2.29 -17.45 -6.01
N MET A 103 -0.98 -17.64 -6.15
CA MET A 103 -0.21 -18.54 -5.28
C MET A 103 -0.25 -18.10 -3.81
N CYS A 104 -0.09 -16.81 -3.49
CA CYS A 104 -0.21 -16.30 -2.12
C CYS A 104 -1.58 -16.61 -1.50
N VAL A 105 -2.65 -16.43 -2.27
CA VAL A 105 -4.02 -16.73 -1.80
C VAL A 105 -4.19 -18.23 -1.58
N LEU A 106 -3.76 -19.09 -2.51
CA LEU A 106 -3.84 -20.54 -2.37
C LEU A 106 -3.11 -21.04 -1.12
N VAL A 107 -1.88 -20.56 -0.89
CA VAL A 107 -1.08 -20.91 0.28
C VAL A 107 -1.74 -20.39 1.58
N SER A 108 -2.30 -19.18 1.56
CA SER A 108 -3.01 -18.62 2.73
C SER A 108 -4.28 -19.41 3.07
N VAL A 109 -5.01 -19.90 2.07
CA VAL A 109 -6.17 -20.78 2.27
C VAL A 109 -5.75 -22.12 2.87
N GLN A 110 -4.65 -22.72 2.39
CA GLN A 110 -4.11 -23.95 2.95
C GLN A 110 -3.69 -23.78 4.42
N LEU A 111 -2.97 -22.71 4.74
CA LEU A 111 -2.57 -22.38 6.12
C LEU A 111 -3.80 -22.15 7.02
N THR A 112 -4.83 -21.48 6.50
CA THR A 112 -6.10 -21.28 7.22
C THR A 112 -6.79 -22.62 7.51
N GLY A 113 -6.84 -23.52 6.52
CA GLY A 113 -7.39 -24.86 6.69
C GLY A 113 -6.67 -25.66 7.77
N ILE A 114 -5.33 -25.64 7.76
CA ILE A 114 -4.50 -26.31 8.77
C ILE A 114 -4.73 -25.69 10.16
N GLY A 115 -4.74 -24.35 10.27
CA GLY A 115 -4.95 -23.66 11.53
C GLY A 115 -6.31 -23.93 12.16
N VAL A 116 -7.39 -23.93 11.36
CA VAL A 116 -8.75 -24.15 11.88
C VAL A 116 -9.02 -25.63 12.21
N LEU A 117 -8.51 -26.56 11.40
CA LEU A 117 -8.84 -27.99 11.52
C LEU A 117 -7.86 -28.78 12.40
N LEU A 118 -6.56 -28.48 12.33
CA LEU A 118 -5.50 -29.29 12.95
C LEU A 118 -4.82 -28.59 14.12
N LYS A 119 -4.65 -27.26 14.05
CA LYS A 119 -3.85 -26.49 15.02
C LYS A 119 -4.59 -25.26 15.55
N ARG A 120 -5.68 -25.50 16.27
CA ARG A 120 -6.54 -24.44 16.84
C ARG A 120 -5.80 -23.43 17.72
N ASN A 121 -4.75 -23.85 18.42
CA ASN A 121 -3.97 -22.96 19.28
C ASN A 121 -3.12 -21.96 18.47
N ASP A 122 -2.80 -22.25 17.21
CA ASP A 122 -1.96 -21.43 16.34
C ASP A 122 -2.77 -20.66 15.29
N VAL A 123 -4.10 -20.55 15.44
CA VAL A 123 -5.01 -19.92 14.46
C VAL A 123 -4.59 -18.49 14.11
N VAL A 124 -4.10 -17.72 15.08
CA VAL A 124 -3.62 -16.35 14.80
C VAL A 124 -2.42 -16.38 13.84
N LEU A 125 -1.45 -17.25 14.09
CA LEU A 125 -0.25 -17.37 13.29
C LEU A 125 -0.51 -17.96 11.90
N LEU A 126 -1.44 -18.92 11.80
CA LEU A 126 -1.69 -19.67 10.57
C LEU A 126 -2.85 -19.10 9.73
N CYS A 127 -3.77 -18.36 10.32
CA CYS A 127 -4.87 -17.73 9.59
C CYS A 127 -4.61 -16.23 9.43
N VAL A 128 -4.39 -15.50 10.52
CA VAL A 128 -4.38 -14.03 10.46
C VAL A 128 -3.13 -13.49 9.77
N VAL A 129 -1.94 -14.00 10.12
CA VAL A 129 -0.67 -13.50 9.59
C VAL A 129 -0.54 -13.68 8.06
N PRO A 130 -0.85 -14.86 7.47
CA PRO A 130 -0.78 -15.04 6.01
C PRO A 130 -1.72 -14.13 5.23
N TRP A 131 -2.95 -13.94 5.73
CA TRP A 131 -3.91 -13.04 5.11
C TRP A 131 -3.49 -11.58 5.22
N PHE A 132 -2.98 -11.15 6.38
CA PHE A 132 -2.44 -9.81 6.54
C PHE A 132 -1.29 -9.55 5.56
N ASN A 133 -0.35 -10.49 5.45
CA ASN A 133 0.78 -10.40 4.53
C ASN A 133 0.33 -10.36 3.06
N THR A 134 -0.74 -11.08 2.71
CA THR A 134 -1.27 -11.12 1.34
C THR A 134 -2.04 -9.85 0.98
N ILE A 135 -2.82 -9.29 1.91
CA ILE A 135 -3.67 -8.11 1.67
C ILE A 135 -2.87 -6.82 1.69
N THR A 136 -1.90 -6.68 2.59
CA THR A 136 -1.11 -5.45 2.78
C THR A 136 -0.52 -4.89 1.47
N PRO A 137 0.26 -5.66 0.68
CA PRO A 137 0.83 -5.15 -0.55
C PRO A 137 -0.23 -4.85 -1.62
N TYR A 138 -1.38 -5.53 -1.58
CA TYR A 138 -2.50 -5.22 -2.47
C TYR A 138 -3.10 -3.85 -2.17
N VAL A 139 -3.40 -3.57 -0.90
CA VAL A 139 -3.96 -2.29 -0.45
C VAL A 139 -2.99 -1.14 -0.75
N PHE A 140 -1.70 -1.31 -0.47
CA PHE A 140 -0.70 -0.29 -0.78
C PHE A 140 -0.58 0.00 -2.28
N ASN A 141 -0.57 -1.04 -3.12
CA ASN A 141 -0.55 -0.86 -4.56
C ASN A 141 -1.82 -0.15 -5.06
N TYR A 142 -2.99 -0.56 -4.56
CA TYR A 142 -4.27 0.05 -4.93
C TYR A 142 -4.30 1.54 -4.58
N TRP A 143 -3.90 1.88 -3.36
CA TRP A 143 -3.84 3.27 -2.90
C TRP A 143 -2.89 4.11 -3.77
N PHE A 144 -1.71 3.58 -4.09
CA PHE A 144 -0.75 4.25 -4.96
C PHE A 144 -1.30 4.49 -6.37
N THR A 145 -1.88 3.45 -7.00
CA THR A 145 -2.46 3.58 -8.35
C THR A 145 -3.64 4.54 -8.38
N SER A 146 -4.46 4.56 -7.32
CA SER A 146 -5.57 5.50 -7.20
C SER A 146 -5.07 6.93 -7.05
N MET A 147 -4.01 7.16 -6.27
CA MET A 147 -3.39 8.48 -6.15
C MET A 147 -2.81 8.97 -7.49
N ASP A 148 -2.11 8.11 -8.22
CA ASP A 148 -1.60 8.46 -9.56
C ASP A 148 -2.73 8.78 -10.55
N GLU A 149 -3.85 8.05 -10.48
CA GLU A 149 -5.03 8.35 -11.29
C GLU A 149 -5.67 9.70 -10.93
N LEU A 150 -5.79 10.02 -9.64
CA LEU A 150 -6.29 11.32 -9.18
C LEU A 150 -5.37 12.47 -9.60
N VAL A 151 -4.05 12.29 -9.52
CA VAL A 151 -3.06 13.26 -10.02
C VAL A 151 -3.19 13.45 -11.54
N SER A 152 -3.41 12.36 -12.28
CA SER A 152 -3.66 12.41 -13.73
C SER A 152 -4.95 13.14 -14.08
N GLN A 153 -6.04 12.90 -13.34
CA GLN A 153 -7.30 13.63 -13.49
C GLN A 153 -7.15 15.11 -13.15
N LEU A 154 -6.44 15.45 -12.07
CA LEU A 154 -6.13 16.82 -11.68
C LEU A 154 -5.35 17.56 -12.78
N ASN A 155 -4.38 16.89 -13.42
CA ASN A 155 -3.63 17.45 -14.54
C ASN A 155 -4.51 17.73 -15.77
N LYS A 156 -5.58 16.94 -15.98
CA LYS A 156 -6.56 17.21 -17.06
C LYS A 156 -7.44 18.43 -16.77
N LEU A 157 -7.74 18.70 -15.50
CA LEU A 157 -8.56 19.85 -15.05
C LEU A 157 -7.84 21.20 -15.11
N LYS A 158 -6.52 21.20 -15.33
CA LYS A 158 -5.64 22.37 -15.46
C LYS A 158 -6.09 23.40 -16.53
N TYR A 159 -7.04 23.04 -17.40
CA TYR A 159 -7.52 23.89 -18.50
C TYR A 159 -8.90 24.53 -18.29
N GLU A 160 -9.70 24.13 -17.29
CA GLU A 160 -11.08 24.68 -17.15
C GLU A 160 -11.16 26.03 -16.43
N TYR A 161 -10.07 26.53 -15.82
CA TYR A 161 -10.05 27.88 -15.22
C TYR A 161 -9.63 28.99 -16.19
N LYS A 162 -9.43 28.67 -17.48
CA LYS A 162 -9.20 29.67 -18.53
C LYS A 162 -10.52 29.95 -19.25
N ASN A 163 -11.18 31.04 -18.85
CA ASN A 163 -12.36 31.69 -19.45
C ASN A 163 -13.72 31.41 -18.79
N VAL A 164 -13.95 32.05 -17.63
CA VAL A 164 -15.05 33.03 -17.48
C VAL A 164 -14.48 34.24 -16.74
#